data_AF-A0A8J4UW67-F1
#
_entry.id   AF-A0A8J4UW67-F1
#
_cell.length_a   1.000
_cell.length_b   1.000
_cell.length_c   1.000
_cell.angle_alpha   90.00
_cell.angle_beta   90.00
_cell.angle_gamma   90.00
#
_symmetry.space_group_name_H-M   'P 1'
#
loop_
_entity.id
_entity.type
_entity.pdbx_description
1 polymer ?
#
loop_
_entity_poly.entity_id
_entity_poly.type
_entity_poly.pdbx_seq_one_letter_code
_entity_poly.pdbx_strand_id
1 'polypeptide(L)'
;MKTIVSLLVCVLVFCMVANAAQFNFQPQNDCSVTPFCKFDQPENWGNANKVPGQDDDVTIDFSAAKYNTIQYVTTTSNITVKSLTILGNGNSGLPDLTSCTTFTIAQNGLVFLVTGAVKLTNAKIALASNDEKSNVGQLILSEGNFDGDDIFINFDNVNSDVLSKFNIKGESIVGLFNDVVFYNTPKFTEHTTIIGGGNHIYKAGLMVQYKATFNYTTISGNSNIDSLTVISGLVLNNNAQVFIDGGAKFSGSASFDVMGGASVIFRSSEFVYLENVNIDGGCFVNVTSPSNCTGIKGDGTLFIDSSASTNIIDSTLTQLFLAGNSSVNLINTAVNNMANSATNQGTPGDDFTIFLNLEGTVQINAANLAHTTITSIDDSSVTFTNPDQVYLAGQAGLIITGTVTVTGPGTLNAGPLGINLQDPQGKLYLNNGASVRGPVLNTRGTIYLNGNNVITGNFDNVYGTVEIDYIGSTLAVNGNMTLNPESSLFFYNNVTAASNSPVTVSGFVQLGNSTVLVEFDETAIQFNTNYNLLQSTQSTSGQFGTVNSLGNGKLLTDQSRINVDLNPQQTFTVTSLEFYTTPLKPHKMAGWKVFLIVFSILIVLGAGGFGFYKWKTNQGYIRIN
;
A
#
# COMPACT_ATOMS: atom_id res chain seq x y z
N MET A 1 36.65 40.36 -71.81
CA MET A 1 35.27 39.97 -72.22
C MET A 1 34.80 38.67 -71.58
N LYS A 2 35.56 37.56 -71.60
CA LYS A 2 35.13 36.29 -70.96
C LYS A 2 34.80 36.40 -69.47
N THR A 3 35.51 37.24 -68.71
CA THR A 3 35.28 37.45 -67.27
C THR A 3 34.01 38.24 -66.96
N ILE A 4 33.61 39.17 -67.84
CA ILE A 4 32.38 39.97 -67.68
C ILE A 4 31.15 39.12 -68.03
N VAL A 5 31.25 38.27 -69.06
CA VAL A 5 30.16 37.34 -69.43
C VAL A 5 29.98 36.26 -68.35
N SER A 6 31.06 35.76 -67.74
CA SER A 6 30.96 34.79 -66.64
C SER A 6 30.37 35.39 -65.37
N LEU A 7 30.66 36.67 -65.07
CA LEU A 7 30.05 37.37 -63.94
C LEU A 7 28.57 37.66 -64.19
N LEU A 8 28.19 38.02 -65.42
CA LEU A 8 26.80 38.27 -65.80
C LEU A 8 25.97 36.98 -65.76
N VAL A 9 26.54 35.84 -66.17
CA VAL A 9 25.89 34.52 -66.08
C VAL A 9 25.79 34.07 -64.62
N CYS A 10 26.80 34.29 -63.77
CA CYS A 10 26.69 34.01 -62.34
C CYS A 10 25.64 34.90 -61.65
N VAL A 11 25.52 36.19 -62.01
CA VAL A 11 24.49 37.09 -61.47
C VAL A 11 23.10 36.74 -62.00
N LEU A 12 22.95 36.34 -63.27
CA LEU A 12 21.68 35.84 -63.81
C LEU A 12 21.27 34.50 -63.18
N VAL A 13 22.22 33.60 -62.89
CA VAL A 13 21.94 32.33 -62.20
C VAL A 13 21.66 32.56 -60.71
N PHE A 14 22.29 33.54 -60.05
CA PHE A 14 21.95 33.96 -58.67
C PHE A 14 20.62 34.71 -58.58
N CYS A 15 20.22 35.46 -59.62
CA CYS A 15 18.89 36.09 -59.70
C CYS A 15 17.78 35.11 -60.11
N MET A 16 18.14 33.92 -60.61
CA MET A 16 17.22 32.80 -60.89
C MET A 16 17.19 31.77 -59.75
N VAL A 17 17.59 32.14 -58.52
CA VAL A 17 17.05 31.44 -57.35
C VAL A 17 15.55 31.72 -57.40
N ALA A 18 14.77 30.73 -57.84
CA ALA A 18 13.33 30.79 -57.88
C ALA A 18 12.86 31.25 -56.50
N ASN A 19 12.35 32.49 -56.41
CA ASN A 19 11.63 32.92 -55.23
C ASN A 19 10.51 31.90 -55.06
N ALA A 20 10.49 31.19 -53.93
CA ALA A 20 9.40 30.30 -53.59
C ALA A 20 8.10 31.11 -53.75
N ALA A 21 7.20 30.64 -54.60
CA ALA A 21 5.97 31.35 -54.85
C ALA A 21 5.12 31.26 -53.57
N GLN A 22 4.74 32.41 -53.03
CA GLN A 22 3.84 32.48 -51.89
C GLN A 22 2.40 32.42 -52.39
N PHE A 23 1.66 31.39 -52.01
CA PHE A 23 0.26 31.20 -52.37
C PHE A 23 -0.64 31.60 -51.21
N ASN A 24 -1.44 32.64 -51.41
CA ASN A 24 -2.41 33.08 -50.41
C ASN A 24 -3.80 32.59 -50.79
N PHE A 25 -4.35 31.65 -50.02
CA PHE A 25 -5.74 31.27 -50.10
C PHE A 25 -6.58 32.31 -49.36
N GLN A 26 -7.24 33.18 -50.12
CA GLN A 26 -8.22 34.13 -49.62
C GLN A 26 -9.57 33.77 -50.23
N PRO A 27 -10.44 33.05 -49.50
CA PRO A 27 -11.74 32.68 -50.05
C PRO A 27 -12.57 33.94 -50.25
N GLN A 28 -12.85 34.30 -51.50
CA GLN A 28 -13.77 35.39 -51.82
C GLN A 28 -15.24 35.01 -51.53
N ASN A 29 -15.52 33.72 -51.31
CA ASN A 29 -16.84 33.16 -51.04
C ASN A 29 -16.87 32.43 -49.69
N ASP A 30 -18.05 32.35 -49.07
CA ASP A 30 -18.30 31.52 -47.88
C ASP A 30 -18.21 30.02 -48.26
N CYS A 31 -17.23 29.31 -47.71
CA CYS A 31 -16.97 27.89 -47.93
C CYS A 31 -17.86 26.97 -47.06
N SER A 32 -18.89 27.50 -46.39
CA SER A 32 -19.78 26.71 -45.52
C SER A 32 -20.91 25.97 -46.26
N VAL A 33 -21.15 26.29 -47.52
CA VAL A 33 -22.21 25.69 -48.34
C VAL A 33 -21.63 24.90 -49.51
N THR A 34 -22.26 23.79 -49.86
CA THR A 34 -21.86 22.98 -51.02
C THR A 34 -22.15 23.72 -52.34
N PRO A 35 -21.25 23.70 -53.34
CA PRO A 35 -19.97 22.98 -53.34
C PRO A 35 -18.93 23.69 -52.46
N PHE A 36 -18.31 22.91 -51.56
CA PHE A 36 -17.26 23.39 -50.67
C PHE A 36 -16.08 23.96 -51.48
N CYS A 37 -15.31 24.85 -50.85
CA CYS A 37 -14.12 25.39 -51.49
C CYS A 37 -13.13 24.25 -51.80
N LYS A 38 -12.61 24.25 -53.02
CA LYS A 38 -11.76 23.17 -53.53
C LYS A 38 -10.31 23.62 -53.61
N PHE A 39 -9.43 22.96 -52.87
CA PHE A 39 -8.01 23.29 -52.80
C PHE A 39 -7.24 22.93 -54.08
N ASP A 40 -7.77 22.03 -54.88
CA ASP A 40 -7.26 21.64 -56.19
C ASP A 40 -7.73 22.54 -57.34
N GLN A 41 -8.54 23.58 -57.06
CA GLN A 41 -8.97 24.54 -58.08
C GLN A 41 -8.02 25.74 -58.13
N PRO A 42 -7.34 25.99 -59.27
CA PRO A 42 -6.36 27.08 -59.39
C PRO A 42 -6.94 28.47 -59.08
N GLU A 43 -8.22 28.68 -59.36
CA GLU A 43 -8.97 29.94 -59.15
C GLU A 43 -9.14 30.33 -57.69
N ASN A 44 -8.98 29.39 -56.75
CA ASN A 44 -9.08 29.67 -55.32
C ASN A 44 -7.77 30.19 -54.70
N TRP A 45 -6.68 30.22 -55.47
CA TRP A 45 -5.32 30.52 -55.02
C TRP A 45 -4.84 31.94 -55.41
N GLY A 46 -5.74 32.92 -55.34
CA GLY A 46 -5.41 34.34 -55.59
C GLY A 46 -4.65 34.56 -56.91
N ASN A 47 -3.62 35.42 -56.86
CA ASN A 47 -2.90 35.96 -58.02
C ASN A 47 -2.18 34.93 -58.92
N ALA A 48 -2.08 33.66 -58.50
CA ALA A 48 -1.27 32.66 -59.21
C ALA A 48 -2.05 31.84 -60.24
N ASN A 49 -3.38 31.75 -60.13
CA ASN A 49 -4.25 30.85 -60.92
C ASN A 49 -3.59 29.47 -61.16
N LYS A 50 -2.93 28.93 -60.13
CA LYS A 50 -2.14 27.71 -60.13
C LYS A 50 -2.36 27.02 -58.78
N VAL A 51 -2.41 25.69 -58.78
CA VAL A 51 -2.43 24.88 -57.55
C VAL A 51 -1.00 24.82 -56.96
N PRO A 52 -0.81 25.04 -55.66
CA PRO A 52 0.49 24.94 -55.00
C PRO A 52 1.12 23.55 -55.19
N GLY A 53 2.43 23.51 -55.42
CA GLY A 53 3.24 22.29 -55.51
C GLY A 53 4.25 22.15 -54.36
N GLN A 54 5.09 21.12 -54.47
CA GLN A 54 6.00 20.67 -53.41
C GLN A 54 7.01 21.73 -52.92
N ASP A 55 7.36 22.71 -53.77
CA ASP A 55 8.32 23.77 -53.45
C ASP A 55 7.66 25.09 -53.02
N ASP A 56 6.32 25.13 -53.00
CA ASP A 56 5.55 26.34 -52.80
C ASP A 56 5.19 26.55 -51.32
N ASP A 57 5.23 27.80 -50.86
CA ASP A 57 4.87 28.22 -49.50
C ASP A 57 3.41 28.70 -49.50
N VAL A 58 2.56 28.09 -48.67
CA VAL A 58 1.11 28.29 -48.67
C VAL A 58 0.66 29.04 -47.42
N THR A 59 -0.12 30.10 -47.57
CA THR A 59 -0.82 30.79 -46.48
C THR A 59 -2.32 30.74 -46.72
N ILE A 60 -3.08 30.24 -45.75
CA ILE A 60 -4.54 30.35 -45.67
C ILE A 60 -4.85 31.43 -44.65
N ASP A 61 -5.40 32.56 -45.11
CA ASP A 61 -5.63 33.71 -44.24
C ASP A 61 -7.12 34.01 -44.10
N PHE A 62 -7.66 33.66 -42.93
CA PHE A 62 -9.02 33.98 -42.51
C PHE A 62 -9.06 35.12 -41.48
N SER A 63 -7.93 35.76 -41.17
CA SER A 63 -7.87 36.81 -40.14
C SER A 63 -8.73 38.05 -40.49
N ALA A 64 -8.92 38.32 -41.78
CA ALA A 64 -9.63 39.49 -42.26
C ALA A 64 -11.18 39.36 -42.23
N ALA A 65 -11.73 38.14 -42.13
CA ALA A 65 -13.17 37.89 -42.25
C ALA A 65 -13.74 37.13 -41.02
N LYS A 66 -14.96 37.48 -40.61
CA LYS A 66 -15.71 36.78 -39.56
C LYS A 66 -16.69 35.82 -40.23
N TYR A 67 -16.49 34.53 -40.04
CA TYR A 67 -17.42 33.50 -40.51
C TYR A 67 -18.09 32.87 -39.30
N ASN A 68 -19.42 32.84 -39.28
CA ASN A 68 -20.20 32.26 -38.18
C ASN A 68 -20.56 30.79 -38.45
N THR A 69 -19.98 30.19 -39.48
CA THR A 69 -20.25 28.84 -39.97
C THR A 69 -18.94 28.09 -40.26
N ILE A 70 -18.99 26.76 -40.16
CA ILE A 70 -17.86 25.87 -40.50
C ILE A 70 -17.49 26.07 -41.97
N GLN A 71 -16.23 26.35 -42.25
CA GLN A 71 -15.68 26.48 -43.59
C GLN A 71 -15.09 25.14 -44.01
N TYR A 72 -15.58 24.59 -45.13
CA TYR A 72 -15.11 23.32 -45.64
C TYR A 72 -14.16 23.56 -46.80
N VAL A 73 -12.99 22.94 -46.71
CA VAL A 73 -12.06 22.84 -47.82
C VAL A 73 -11.89 21.38 -48.19
N THR A 74 -12.07 21.09 -49.48
CA THR A 74 -11.94 19.74 -50.02
C THR A 74 -10.74 19.68 -50.95
N THR A 75 -10.08 18.52 -50.99
CA THR A 75 -9.06 18.20 -51.99
C THR A 75 -9.51 16.97 -52.75
N THR A 76 -9.37 16.95 -54.08
CA THR A 76 -9.65 15.73 -54.88
C THR A 76 -8.38 15.00 -55.34
N SER A 77 -7.22 15.55 -55.03
CA SER A 77 -5.89 14.95 -55.27
C SER A 77 -4.97 15.17 -54.06
N ASN A 78 -3.90 14.38 -53.95
CA ASN A 78 -2.84 14.64 -52.97
C ASN A 78 -2.25 16.02 -53.21
N ILE A 79 -2.00 16.75 -52.13
CA ILE A 79 -1.35 18.06 -52.15
C ILE A 79 -0.08 17.94 -51.32
N THR A 80 1.05 18.30 -51.93
CA THR A 80 2.35 18.38 -51.27
C THR A 80 2.82 19.82 -51.36
N VAL A 81 3.12 20.42 -50.22
CA VAL A 81 3.58 21.82 -50.13
C VAL A 81 4.79 21.91 -49.22
N LYS A 82 5.63 22.92 -49.45
CA LYS A 82 6.84 23.15 -48.66
C LYS A 82 6.48 23.68 -47.27
N SER A 83 5.57 24.64 -47.18
CA SER A 83 5.07 25.13 -45.89
C SER A 83 3.59 25.48 -45.97
N LEU A 84 2.92 25.39 -44.83
CA LEU A 84 1.52 25.77 -44.65
C LEU A 84 1.40 26.70 -43.44
N THR A 85 0.90 27.92 -43.66
CA THR A 85 0.52 28.85 -42.59
C THR A 85 -0.99 29.04 -42.60
N ILE A 86 -1.67 28.84 -41.47
CA ILE A 86 -3.10 29.13 -41.33
C ILE A 86 -3.27 30.22 -40.27
N LEU A 87 -3.86 31.35 -40.67
CA LEU A 87 -4.17 32.48 -39.81
C LEU A 87 -5.69 32.54 -39.59
N GLY A 88 -6.14 32.35 -38.37
CA GLY A 88 -7.54 32.54 -38.01
C GLY A 88 -7.83 33.93 -37.44
N ASN A 89 -9.11 34.21 -37.19
CA ASN A 89 -9.59 35.47 -36.64
C ASN A 89 -9.68 35.37 -35.11
N GLY A 90 -8.61 35.75 -34.40
CA GLY A 90 -8.54 35.65 -32.94
C GLY A 90 -8.94 36.94 -32.23
N ASN A 91 -10.01 36.89 -31.43
CA ASN A 91 -10.05 37.66 -30.18
C ASN A 91 -9.35 36.78 -29.12
N SER A 92 -8.46 37.38 -28.34
CA SER A 92 -7.54 36.74 -27.40
C SER A 92 -8.19 36.14 -26.14
N GLY A 93 -9.12 35.20 -26.29
CA GLY A 93 -9.65 34.41 -25.18
C GLY A 93 -10.33 33.15 -25.71
N LEU A 94 -10.30 32.07 -24.92
CA LEU A 94 -10.95 30.77 -25.12
C LEU A 94 -11.93 30.80 -26.31
N PRO A 95 -11.60 30.17 -27.45
CA PRO A 95 -12.48 30.19 -28.60
C PRO A 95 -13.85 29.63 -28.20
N ASP A 96 -14.85 30.52 -28.12
CA ASP A 96 -16.23 30.12 -27.91
C ASP A 96 -16.56 29.14 -29.03
N LEU A 97 -16.78 27.87 -28.65
CA LEU A 97 -16.98 26.72 -29.53
C LEU A 97 -18.09 26.96 -30.57
N THR A 98 -18.96 27.94 -30.32
CA THR A 98 -20.09 28.33 -31.17
C THR A 98 -19.80 29.43 -32.19
N SER A 99 -18.68 30.15 -32.10
CA SER A 99 -18.40 31.35 -32.92
C SER A 99 -17.14 31.30 -33.78
N CYS A 100 -16.32 30.26 -33.65
CA CYS A 100 -15.10 30.13 -34.46
C CYS A 100 -15.35 29.44 -35.80
N THR A 101 -14.84 30.09 -36.85
CA THR A 101 -14.63 29.51 -38.18
C THR A 101 -13.93 28.17 -38.06
N THR A 102 -14.67 27.06 -38.13
CA THR A 102 -14.09 25.73 -38.09
C THR A 102 -13.62 25.40 -39.50
N PHE A 103 -12.33 25.21 -39.71
CA PHE A 103 -11.78 24.78 -40.98
C PHE A 103 -11.73 23.26 -41.03
N THR A 104 -12.57 22.65 -41.86
CA THR A 104 -12.52 21.19 -42.06
C THR A 104 -11.83 20.88 -43.38
N ILE A 105 -10.66 20.23 -43.34
CA ILE A 105 -10.11 19.61 -44.55
C ILE A 105 -10.78 18.25 -44.69
N ALA A 106 -11.73 18.20 -45.61
CA ALA A 106 -12.45 17.01 -45.99
C ALA A 106 -11.62 16.18 -46.98
N GLN A 107 -11.06 15.05 -46.51
CA GLN A 107 -10.27 14.14 -47.34
C GLN A 107 -11.04 12.85 -47.65
N ASN A 108 -11.17 12.51 -48.94
CA ASN A 108 -11.62 11.19 -49.40
C ASN A 108 -10.39 10.27 -49.56
N GLY A 109 -9.71 9.94 -48.46
CA GLY A 109 -8.56 9.01 -48.47
C GLY A 109 -7.29 9.52 -49.16
N LEU A 110 -7.07 10.85 -49.17
CA LEU A 110 -5.94 11.52 -49.83
C LEU A 110 -4.94 12.07 -48.80
N VAL A 111 -3.66 12.12 -49.15
CA VAL A 111 -2.58 12.58 -48.24
C VAL A 111 -2.34 14.08 -48.43
N PHE A 112 -2.40 14.84 -47.34
CA PHE A 112 -1.90 16.21 -47.27
C PHE A 112 -0.52 16.19 -46.61
N LEU A 113 0.52 16.27 -47.44
CA LEU A 113 1.91 16.18 -46.99
C LEU A 113 2.52 17.57 -46.94
N VAL A 114 3.03 17.96 -45.77
CA VAL A 114 3.82 19.18 -45.62
C VAL A 114 5.26 18.78 -45.33
N THR A 115 6.18 19.11 -46.24
CA THR A 115 7.58 18.69 -46.16
C THR A 115 8.47 19.70 -45.41
N GLY A 116 7.90 20.80 -44.92
CA GLY A 116 8.59 21.83 -44.15
C GLY A 116 7.77 22.29 -42.95
N ALA A 117 7.45 23.58 -42.85
CA ALA A 117 6.80 24.13 -41.64
C ALA A 117 5.27 24.19 -41.78
N VAL A 118 4.55 23.72 -40.76
CA VAL A 118 3.13 23.98 -40.52
C VAL A 118 3.01 24.98 -39.37
N LYS A 119 2.46 26.16 -39.62
CA LYS A 119 2.23 27.20 -38.61
C LYS A 119 0.76 27.54 -38.51
N LEU A 120 0.19 27.40 -37.31
CA LEU A 120 -1.22 27.70 -37.05
C LEU A 120 -1.31 28.76 -35.94
N THR A 121 -2.14 29.78 -36.14
CA THR A 121 -2.33 30.85 -35.15
C THR A 121 -3.80 31.26 -35.08
N ASN A 122 -4.40 31.23 -33.88
CA ASN A 122 -5.81 31.57 -33.65
C ASN A 122 -6.80 30.82 -34.54
N ALA A 123 -6.50 29.54 -34.86
CA ALA A 123 -7.21 28.76 -35.86
C ALA A 123 -7.91 27.54 -35.23
N LYS A 124 -9.11 27.23 -35.72
CA LYS A 124 -9.81 25.98 -35.44
C LYS A 124 -9.76 25.07 -36.67
N ILE A 125 -9.08 23.93 -36.56
CA ILE A 125 -8.85 23.00 -37.66
C ILE A 125 -9.35 21.61 -37.28
N ALA A 126 -10.22 21.04 -38.10
CA ALA A 126 -10.56 19.63 -38.04
C ALA A 126 -10.06 18.97 -39.33
N LEU A 127 -9.23 17.94 -39.21
CA LEU A 127 -8.95 17.06 -40.34
C LEU A 127 -9.92 15.89 -40.22
N ALA A 128 -10.95 15.83 -41.07
CA ALA A 128 -11.99 14.80 -41.01
C ALA A 128 -12.26 14.25 -42.41
N SER A 129 -12.59 12.96 -42.51
CA SER A 129 -13.08 12.40 -43.77
C SER A 129 -14.57 12.68 -43.95
N ASN A 130 -15.00 12.98 -45.18
CA ASN A 130 -16.42 13.15 -45.52
C ASN A 130 -17.19 11.82 -45.57
N ASP A 131 -16.48 10.71 -45.56
CA ASP A 131 -17.05 9.39 -45.68
C ASP A 131 -17.11 8.77 -44.28
N GLU A 132 -18.33 8.50 -43.78
CA GLU A 132 -18.57 7.82 -42.49
C GLU A 132 -17.91 6.43 -42.41
N LYS A 133 -17.27 5.98 -43.49
CA LYS A 133 -16.63 4.66 -43.65
C LYS A 133 -15.13 4.70 -43.98
N SER A 134 -14.50 5.87 -44.16
CA SER A 134 -13.09 5.98 -44.55
C SER A 134 -12.31 6.97 -43.66
N ASN A 135 -11.99 6.55 -42.43
CA ASN A 135 -11.17 7.28 -41.46
C ASN A 135 -9.73 7.55 -41.95
N VAL A 136 -9.49 8.65 -42.68
CA VAL A 136 -8.11 9.08 -42.98
C VAL A 136 -7.98 10.61 -42.95
N GLY A 137 -8.14 11.22 -41.78
CA GLY A 137 -7.48 12.49 -41.46
C GLY A 137 -6.07 12.22 -40.91
N GLN A 138 -5.07 12.00 -41.77
CA GLN A 138 -3.70 11.69 -41.34
C GLN A 138 -2.77 12.89 -41.48
N LEU A 139 -2.13 13.31 -40.39
CA LEU A 139 -0.97 14.19 -40.43
C LEU A 139 0.33 13.37 -40.42
N ILE A 140 1.12 13.48 -41.49
CA ILE A 140 2.48 12.93 -41.55
C ILE A 140 3.45 14.11 -41.51
N LEU A 141 4.25 14.19 -40.44
CA LEU A 141 5.35 15.14 -40.32
C LEU A 141 6.66 14.41 -40.57
N SER A 142 7.37 14.80 -41.64
CA SER A 142 8.70 14.30 -41.93
C SER A 142 9.68 15.47 -42.09
N GLU A 143 10.71 15.49 -41.25
CA GLU A 143 11.69 16.58 -41.13
C GLU A 143 11.08 17.99 -40.98
N GLY A 144 9.82 18.07 -40.53
CA GLY A 144 9.01 19.28 -40.52
C GLY A 144 8.78 19.85 -39.12
N ASN A 145 8.41 21.14 -39.04
CA ASN A 145 8.04 21.78 -37.78
C ASN A 145 6.55 22.08 -37.77
N PHE A 146 5.82 21.60 -36.77
CA PHE A 146 4.45 21.98 -36.50
C PHE A 146 4.43 22.93 -35.29
N ASP A 147 4.02 24.17 -35.51
CA ASP A 147 3.91 25.20 -34.48
C ASP A 147 2.46 25.73 -34.41
N GLY A 148 1.78 25.51 -33.29
CA GLY A 148 0.42 25.97 -33.01
C GLY A 148 0.36 26.97 -31.84
N ASP A 149 -0.43 28.03 -31.98
CA ASP A 149 -0.63 29.07 -30.96
C ASP A 149 -2.12 29.44 -30.88
N ASP A 150 -2.73 29.26 -29.70
CA ASP A 150 -4.18 29.46 -29.44
C ASP A 150 -5.08 28.74 -30.47
N ILE A 151 -4.91 27.41 -30.57
CA ILE A 151 -5.59 26.59 -31.59
C ILE A 151 -6.53 25.54 -31.00
N PHE A 152 -7.60 25.21 -31.74
CA PHE A 152 -8.37 23.99 -31.53
C PHE A 152 -8.12 23.05 -32.70
N ILE A 153 -7.52 21.88 -32.45
CA ILE A 153 -7.20 20.94 -33.51
C ILE A 153 -7.60 19.51 -33.19
N ASN A 154 -8.19 18.83 -34.18
CA ASN A 154 -8.54 17.42 -34.11
C ASN A 154 -7.78 16.63 -35.19
N PHE A 155 -7.02 15.63 -34.78
CA PHE A 155 -6.37 14.67 -35.66
C PHE A 155 -6.96 13.28 -35.45
N ASP A 156 -7.25 12.59 -36.56
CA ASP A 156 -7.53 11.16 -36.50
C ASP A 156 -6.23 10.40 -36.29
N ASN A 157 -5.23 10.59 -37.17
CA ASN A 157 -3.93 9.94 -37.07
C ASN A 157 -2.79 10.96 -37.15
N VAL A 158 -1.74 10.75 -36.36
CA VAL A 158 -0.50 11.55 -36.43
C VAL A 158 0.70 10.62 -36.49
N ASN A 159 1.60 10.84 -37.44
CA ASN A 159 2.89 10.16 -37.50
C ASN A 159 3.99 11.20 -37.71
N SER A 160 4.84 11.38 -36.71
CA SER A 160 5.95 12.34 -36.73
C SER A 160 7.28 11.60 -36.63
N ASP A 161 8.18 11.80 -37.58
CA ASP A 161 9.54 11.23 -37.51
C ASP A 161 10.42 11.87 -36.40
N VAL A 162 11.63 11.34 -36.25
CA VAL A 162 12.59 11.74 -35.20
C VAL A 162 13.12 13.16 -35.41
N LEU A 163 13.16 13.65 -36.65
CA LEU A 163 13.74 14.95 -37.01
C LEU A 163 12.71 16.08 -36.96
N SER A 164 11.43 15.73 -36.97
CA SER A 164 10.32 16.67 -36.89
C SER A 164 10.23 17.34 -35.52
N LYS A 165 9.57 18.50 -35.44
CA LYS A 165 9.21 19.17 -34.19
C LYS A 165 7.70 19.38 -34.13
N PHE A 166 7.14 19.27 -32.94
CA PHE A 166 5.73 19.47 -32.71
C PHE A 166 5.56 20.31 -31.44
N ASN A 167 5.21 21.59 -31.61
CA ASN A 167 5.03 22.54 -30.52
C ASN A 167 3.64 23.16 -30.61
N ILE A 168 2.87 23.07 -29.53
CA ILE A 168 1.59 23.75 -29.38
C ILE A 168 1.63 24.52 -28.06
N LYS A 169 1.17 25.76 -28.08
CA LYS A 169 1.15 26.67 -26.93
C LYS A 169 -0.14 27.49 -26.89
N GLY A 170 -0.28 28.39 -25.92
CA GLY A 170 -1.49 29.17 -25.70
C GLY A 170 -2.62 28.39 -25.03
N GLU A 171 -3.85 28.90 -25.14
CA GLU A 171 -5.09 28.27 -24.70
C GLU A 171 -5.59 27.23 -25.74
N SER A 172 -4.71 26.29 -26.09
CA SER A 172 -4.98 25.32 -27.16
C SER A 172 -5.69 24.06 -26.68
N ILE A 173 -6.49 23.44 -27.56
CA ILE A 173 -7.11 22.12 -27.34
C ILE A 173 -6.75 21.20 -28.50
N VAL A 174 -6.18 20.03 -28.19
CA VAL A 174 -5.69 19.05 -29.16
C VAL A 174 -6.40 17.72 -28.97
N GLY A 175 -7.31 17.38 -29.88
CA GLY A 175 -7.95 16.08 -29.99
C GLY A 175 -7.12 15.12 -30.84
N LEU A 176 -6.86 13.93 -30.32
CA LEU A 176 -6.11 12.84 -30.95
C LEU A 176 -6.95 11.56 -30.85
N PHE A 177 -7.61 11.14 -31.93
CA PHE A 177 -8.72 10.18 -31.81
C PHE A 177 -8.41 8.73 -32.20
N ASN A 178 -7.44 8.47 -33.07
CA ASN A 178 -7.02 7.12 -33.46
C ASN A 178 -5.54 6.88 -33.16
N ASP A 179 -4.79 6.25 -34.08
CA ASP A 179 -3.41 5.85 -33.85
C ASP A 179 -2.47 7.05 -34.01
N VAL A 180 -1.76 7.36 -32.94
CA VAL A 180 -0.82 8.48 -32.87
C VAL A 180 0.55 7.97 -32.50
N VAL A 181 1.55 8.29 -33.32
CA VAL A 181 2.94 7.92 -33.07
C VAL A 181 3.84 9.15 -33.22
N PHE A 182 4.48 9.52 -32.12
CA PHE A 182 5.54 10.52 -32.11
C PHE A 182 6.88 9.84 -31.88
N TYR A 183 7.78 9.96 -32.86
CA TYR A 183 9.18 9.55 -32.72
C TYR A 183 10.07 10.66 -32.12
N ASN A 184 9.57 11.91 -32.11
CA ASN A 184 10.12 13.05 -31.40
C ASN A 184 9.43 13.28 -30.05
N THR A 185 9.85 14.30 -29.29
CA THR A 185 9.21 14.74 -28.05
C THR A 185 8.26 15.92 -28.36
N PRO A 186 6.95 15.68 -28.55
CA PRO A 186 6.00 16.78 -28.76
C PRO A 186 5.87 17.63 -27.49
N LYS A 187 5.70 18.93 -27.69
CA LYS A 187 5.60 19.94 -26.63
C LYS A 187 4.25 20.63 -26.67
N PHE A 188 3.54 20.57 -25.56
CA PHE A 188 2.27 21.22 -25.32
C PHE A 188 2.46 22.13 -24.10
N THR A 189 2.75 23.39 -24.35
CA THR A 189 3.13 24.37 -23.33
C THR A 189 1.99 25.30 -22.99
N GLU A 190 2.15 26.09 -21.92
CA GLU A 190 1.13 27.03 -21.42
C GLU A 190 -0.19 26.28 -21.10
N HIS A 191 -1.37 26.81 -21.43
CA HIS A 191 -2.67 26.25 -21.06
C HIS A 191 -3.21 25.24 -22.10
N THR A 192 -2.33 24.42 -22.68
CA THR A 192 -2.72 23.46 -23.71
C THR A 192 -3.34 22.18 -23.12
N THR A 193 -4.52 21.80 -23.59
CA THR A 193 -5.23 20.57 -23.21
C THR A 193 -5.14 19.51 -24.32
N ILE A 194 -4.73 18.29 -23.97
CA ILE A 194 -4.76 17.13 -24.87
C ILE A 194 -5.92 16.22 -24.50
N ILE A 195 -6.66 15.77 -25.51
CA ILE A 195 -7.73 14.79 -25.40
C ILE A 195 -7.41 13.62 -26.33
N GLY A 196 -6.99 12.51 -25.75
CA GLY A 196 -6.68 11.27 -26.45
C GLY A 196 -7.83 10.27 -26.40
N GLY A 197 -8.36 9.90 -27.55
CA GLY A 197 -9.40 8.88 -27.73
C GLY A 197 -8.86 7.51 -28.16
N GLY A 198 -7.70 7.46 -28.83
CA GLY A 198 -7.15 6.25 -29.45
C GLY A 198 -5.91 5.67 -28.76
N ASN A 199 -5.10 4.93 -29.52
CA ASN A 199 -3.82 4.38 -29.07
C ASN A 199 -2.69 5.35 -29.39
N HIS A 200 -2.00 5.84 -28.36
CA HIS A 200 -0.93 6.81 -28.53
C HIS A 200 0.43 6.23 -28.15
N ILE A 201 1.46 6.51 -28.93
CA ILE A 201 2.82 6.05 -28.70
C ILE A 201 3.78 7.24 -28.77
N TYR A 202 4.41 7.55 -27.64
CA TYR A 202 5.41 8.60 -27.50
C TYR A 202 6.79 7.99 -27.29
N LYS A 203 7.54 7.77 -28.37
CA LYS A 203 8.83 7.05 -28.33
C LYS A 203 9.93 7.84 -27.63
N ALA A 204 9.96 9.17 -27.81
CA ALA A 204 10.93 10.05 -27.17
C ALA A 204 10.34 10.83 -25.97
N GLY A 205 9.18 10.40 -25.47
CA GLY A 205 8.46 11.07 -24.38
C GLY A 205 7.57 12.21 -24.85
N LEU A 206 7.00 12.98 -23.91
CA LEU A 206 6.10 14.10 -24.18
C LEU A 206 6.20 15.19 -23.10
N MET A 207 5.98 16.45 -23.47
CA MET A 207 5.92 17.57 -22.53
C MET A 207 4.54 18.21 -22.54
N VAL A 208 3.87 18.26 -21.39
CA VAL A 208 2.54 18.87 -21.21
C VAL A 208 2.56 19.76 -19.97
N GLN A 209 2.37 21.06 -20.14
CA GLN A 209 2.42 22.04 -19.03
C GLN A 209 1.06 22.34 -18.38
N TYR A 210 -0.04 21.74 -18.85
CA TYR A 210 -1.36 21.94 -18.27
C TYR A 210 -2.15 20.65 -18.08
N LYS A 211 -2.77 20.10 -19.15
CA LYS A 211 -3.63 18.92 -18.98
C LYS A 211 -3.52 17.91 -20.11
N ALA A 212 -3.32 16.65 -19.75
CA ALA A 212 -3.42 15.51 -20.66
C ALA A 212 -4.50 14.53 -20.19
N THR A 213 -5.45 14.23 -21.07
CA THR A 213 -6.38 13.11 -20.91
C THR A 213 -6.06 12.06 -21.96
N PHE A 214 -5.72 10.85 -21.52
CA PHE A 214 -5.32 9.76 -22.40
C PHE A 214 -6.27 8.59 -22.27
N ASN A 215 -6.56 7.93 -23.40
CA ASN A 215 -7.26 6.67 -23.40
C ASN A 215 -6.29 5.50 -23.18
N TYR A 216 -5.63 5.01 -24.24
CA TYR A 216 -4.55 4.02 -24.15
C TYR A 216 -3.24 4.63 -24.66
N THR A 217 -2.23 4.77 -23.80
CA THR A 217 -0.99 5.47 -24.15
C THR A 217 0.25 4.67 -23.74
N THR A 218 1.25 4.62 -24.61
CA THR A 218 2.60 4.12 -24.33
C THR A 218 3.61 5.25 -24.37
N ILE A 219 4.43 5.36 -23.32
CA ILE A 219 5.52 6.34 -23.21
C ILE A 219 6.84 5.59 -23.03
N SER A 220 7.79 5.83 -23.94
CA SER A 220 9.12 5.17 -23.92
C SER A 220 10.27 6.12 -23.58
N GLY A 221 10.01 7.43 -23.47
CA GLY A 221 11.05 8.44 -23.25
C GLY A 221 10.71 9.43 -22.14
N ASN A 222 11.61 10.39 -21.95
CA ASN A 222 11.50 11.34 -20.85
C ASN A 222 10.31 12.28 -21.04
N SER A 223 9.44 12.34 -20.03
CA SER A 223 8.20 13.09 -20.10
C SER A 223 7.98 13.93 -18.86
N ASN A 224 7.40 15.11 -19.06
CA ASN A 224 6.88 15.93 -17.97
C ASN A 224 5.43 16.28 -18.29
N ILE A 225 4.53 15.95 -17.38
CA ILE A 225 3.09 16.16 -17.50
C ILE A 225 2.64 16.92 -16.25
N ASP A 226 1.95 18.04 -16.41
CA ASP A 226 1.37 18.73 -15.27
C ASP A 226 0.18 17.93 -14.71
N SER A 227 -1.01 17.99 -15.31
CA SER A 227 -2.15 17.13 -14.92
C SER A 227 -2.38 15.95 -15.86
N LEU A 228 -2.61 14.76 -15.30
CA LEU A 228 -2.84 13.52 -16.03
C LEU A 228 -4.20 12.88 -15.68
N THR A 229 -4.98 12.54 -16.70
CA THR A 229 -6.13 11.64 -16.57
C THR A 229 -5.97 10.46 -17.52
N VAL A 230 -6.08 9.23 -17.01
CA VAL A 230 -5.99 7.99 -17.80
C VAL A 230 -7.32 7.26 -17.76
N ILE A 231 -7.88 6.98 -18.94
CA ILE A 231 -9.21 6.37 -19.09
C ILE A 231 -9.14 4.85 -19.20
N SER A 232 -8.23 4.31 -20.02
CA SER A 232 -8.15 2.85 -20.25
C SER A 232 -6.79 2.24 -19.90
N GLY A 233 -5.68 2.87 -20.27
CA GLY A 233 -4.37 2.28 -19.98
C GLY A 233 -3.19 3.22 -20.21
N LEU A 234 -2.18 3.08 -19.37
CA LEU A 234 -0.89 3.75 -19.53
C LEU A 234 0.22 2.72 -19.38
N VAL A 235 1.14 2.69 -20.36
CA VAL A 235 2.32 1.82 -20.34
C VAL A 235 3.58 2.69 -20.38
N LEU A 236 4.45 2.54 -19.39
CA LEU A 236 5.78 3.13 -19.37
C LEU A 236 6.81 2.02 -19.64
N ASN A 237 7.69 2.21 -20.61
CA ASN A 237 8.69 1.20 -20.95
C ASN A 237 10.04 1.80 -21.36
N ASN A 238 11.01 0.93 -21.66
CA ASN A 238 12.31 1.31 -22.24
C ASN A 238 13.09 2.37 -21.42
N ASN A 239 13.10 2.26 -20.09
CA ASN A 239 13.69 3.23 -19.16
C ASN A 239 13.11 4.65 -19.25
N ALA A 240 11.83 4.78 -19.64
CA ALA A 240 11.13 6.05 -19.61
C ALA A 240 11.19 6.69 -18.22
N GLN A 241 11.52 7.98 -18.15
CA GLN A 241 11.41 8.77 -16.92
C GLN A 241 10.25 9.76 -17.05
N VAL A 242 9.19 9.53 -16.29
CA VAL A 242 7.98 10.37 -16.34
C VAL A 242 7.80 11.12 -15.04
N PHE A 243 7.70 12.44 -15.14
CA PHE A 243 7.38 13.32 -14.01
C PHE A 243 5.95 13.82 -14.15
N ILE A 244 5.19 13.74 -13.06
CA ILE A 244 3.82 14.26 -13.00
C ILE A 244 3.75 15.29 -11.87
N ASP A 245 3.57 16.56 -12.23
CA ASP A 245 3.72 17.71 -11.32
C ASP A 245 2.38 18.18 -10.71
N GLY A 246 1.27 17.94 -11.40
CA GLY A 246 -0.10 18.16 -10.96
C GLY A 246 -0.81 16.86 -10.56
N GLY A 247 -2.13 16.91 -10.43
CA GLY A 247 -2.94 15.74 -10.07
C GLY A 247 -2.95 14.65 -11.14
N ALA A 248 -2.98 13.41 -10.69
CA ALA A 248 -3.12 12.24 -11.55
C ALA A 248 -4.35 11.41 -11.16
N LYS A 249 -5.18 11.09 -12.14
CA LYS A 249 -6.38 10.28 -11.96
C LYS A 249 -6.47 9.16 -12.99
N PHE A 250 -6.52 7.94 -12.51
CA PHE A 250 -6.82 6.75 -13.31
C PHE A 250 -8.30 6.42 -13.10
N SER A 251 -9.07 6.18 -14.16
CA SER A 251 -10.49 5.90 -14.03
C SER A 251 -10.80 4.41 -13.96
N GLY A 252 -11.40 3.98 -12.86
CA GLY A 252 -12.14 2.72 -12.71
C GLY A 252 -11.29 1.45 -12.86
N SER A 253 -11.04 1.06 -14.11
CA SER A 253 -10.33 -0.17 -14.50
C SER A 253 -9.11 0.09 -15.38
N ALA A 254 -8.65 1.34 -15.45
CA ALA A 254 -7.49 1.68 -16.26
C ALA A 254 -6.27 0.88 -15.77
N SER A 255 -5.53 0.24 -16.68
CA SER A 255 -4.27 -0.42 -16.32
C SER A 255 -3.13 0.58 -16.30
N PHE A 256 -2.20 0.44 -15.36
CA PHE A 256 -0.98 1.22 -15.35
C PHE A 256 0.24 0.30 -15.26
N ASP A 257 0.92 0.09 -16.38
CA ASP A 257 2.04 -0.84 -16.46
C ASP A 257 3.37 -0.06 -16.51
N VAL A 258 4.24 -0.27 -15.54
CA VAL A 258 5.58 0.33 -15.48
C VAL A 258 6.62 -0.77 -15.65
N MET A 259 7.23 -0.83 -16.83
CA MET A 259 8.06 -1.95 -17.27
C MET A 259 9.40 -1.53 -17.89
N GLY A 260 10.31 -2.48 -18.08
CA GLY A 260 11.58 -2.27 -18.79
C GLY A 260 12.47 -1.16 -18.19
N GLY A 261 12.59 -1.12 -16.86
CA GLY A 261 13.41 -0.15 -16.13
C GLY A 261 12.83 1.28 -16.08
N ALA A 262 11.56 1.46 -16.46
CA ALA A 262 10.90 2.76 -16.40
C ALA A 262 10.67 3.24 -14.96
N SER A 263 10.55 4.55 -14.82
CA SER A 263 10.26 5.21 -13.55
C SER A 263 9.23 6.32 -13.71
N VAL A 264 8.32 6.41 -12.76
CA VAL A 264 7.37 7.52 -12.65
C VAL A 264 7.49 8.19 -11.29
N ILE A 265 7.44 9.52 -11.27
CA ILE A 265 7.52 10.32 -10.05
C ILE A 265 6.35 11.31 -10.05
N PHE A 266 5.45 11.16 -9.09
CA PHE A 266 4.35 12.08 -8.82
C PHE A 266 4.81 13.10 -7.77
N ARG A 267 5.03 14.35 -8.20
CA ARG A 267 5.63 15.45 -7.40
C ARG A 267 4.61 16.47 -6.89
N SER A 268 3.33 16.16 -7.02
CA SER A 268 2.26 17.13 -6.81
C SER A 268 1.92 17.38 -5.33
N SER A 269 1.29 18.51 -5.05
CA SER A 269 0.50 18.69 -3.83
C SER A 269 -0.94 18.18 -3.96
N GLU A 270 -1.38 17.88 -5.19
CA GLU A 270 -2.71 17.36 -5.45
C GLU A 270 -2.82 15.87 -5.15
N PHE A 271 -4.05 15.40 -4.95
CA PHE A 271 -4.32 14.00 -4.63
C PHE A 271 -4.11 13.11 -5.86
N VAL A 272 -3.39 12.00 -5.67
CA VAL A 272 -3.09 11.01 -6.72
C VAL A 272 -3.94 9.76 -6.51
N TYR A 273 -4.68 9.35 -7.55
CA TYR A 273 -5.45 8.10 -7.55
C TYR A 273 -4.81 7.09 -8.50
N LEU A 274 -4.12 6.09 -7.97
CA LEU A 274 -3.54 4.98 -8.72
C LEU A 274 -4.41 3.73 -8.58
N GLU A 275 -4.79 3.13 -9.70
CA GLU A 275 -5.58 1.90 -9.75
C GLU A 275 -4.92 0.90 -10.70
N ASN A 276 -4.91 -0.37 -10.31
CA ASN A 276 -4.44 -1.51 -11.13
C ASN A 276 -3.02 -1.32 -11.70
N VAL A 277 -2.09 -0.89 -10.85
CA VAL A 277 -0.70 -0.65 -11.26
C VAL A 277 0.11 -1.95 -11.23
N ASN A 278 0.76 -2.29 -12.34
CA ASN A 278 1.75 -3.35 -12.42
C ASN A 278 3.16 -2.75 -12.53
N ILE A 279 4.03 -3.06 -11.58
CA ILE A 279 5.42 -2.57 -11.55
C ILE A 279 6.36 -3.77 -11.76
N ASP A 280 7.03 -3.84 -12.90
CA ASP A 280 7.97 -4.92 -13.20
C ASP A 280 9.33 -4.71 -12.51
N GLY A 281 10.10 -5.79 -12.37
CA GLY A 281 11.42 -5.81 -11.75
C GLY A 281 12.37 -4.76 -12.32
N GLY A 282 12.95 -3.95 -11.43
CA GLY A 282 13.86 -2.85 -11.78
C GLY A 282 13.16 -1.52 -12.11
N CYS A 283 11.82 -1.49 -12.18
CA CYS A 283 11.04 -0.27 -12.28
C CYS A 283 10.66 0.28 -10.91
N PHE A 284 10.34 1.58 -10.84
CA PHE A 284 9.78 2.16 -9.63
C PHE A 284 8.71 3.23 -9.87
N VAL A 285 7.76 3.28 -8.94
CA VAL A 285 6.72 4.32 -8.84
C VAL A 285 7.00 5.11 -7.58
N ASN A 286 7.25 6.41 -7.69
CA ASN A 286 7.46 7.29 -6.55
C ASN A 286 6.30 8.27 -6.38
N VAL A 287 5.67 8.27 -5.21
CA VAL A 287 4.56 9.14 -4.86
C VAL A 287 4.97 10.03 -3.69
N THR A 288 5.09 11.34 -3.94
CA THR A 288 5.36 12.33 -2.89
C THR A 288 4.10 13.07 -2.42
N SER A 289 2.96 12.77 -3.04
CA SER A 289 1.66 13.41 -2.85
C SER A 289 0.72 12.57 -1.98
N PRO A 290 -0.32 13.16 -1.33
CA PRO A 290 -1.40 12.36 -0.77
C PRO A 290 -2.01 11.47 -1.85
N SER A 291 -2.25 10.20 -1.54
CA SER A 291 -2.63 9.24 -2.58
C SER A 291 -3.50 8.08 -2.11
N ASN A 292 -4.26 7.53 -3.06
CA ASN A 292 -4.91 6.23 -2.95
C ASN A 292 -4.32 5.31 -4.03
N CYS A 293 -3.69 4.24 -3.60
CA CYS A 293 -3.04 3.24 -4.43
C CYS A 293 -3.78 1.91 -4.27
N THR A 294 -4.58 1.52 -5.26
CA THR A 294 -5.42 0.32 -5.19
C THR A 294 -4.97 -0.72 -6.22
N GLY A 295 -4.85 -1.99 -5.81
CA GLY A 295 -4.54 -3.08 -6.72
C GLY A 295 -3.12 -3.01 -7.31
N ILE A 296 -2.14 -2.51 -6.55
CA ILE A 296 -0.75 -2.45 -6.97
C ILE A 296 -0.15 -3.86 -6.90
N LYS A 297 0.52 -4.29 -7.97
CA LYS A 297 1.13 -5.62 -8.09
C LYS A 297 2.48 -5.57 -8.83
N GLY A 298 3.23 -6.66 -8.74
CA GLY A 298 4.47 -6.86 -9.49
C GLY A 298 5.71 -7.02 -8.61
N ASP A 299 6.85 -7.19 -9.26
CA ASP A 299 8.16 -7.42 -8.65
C ASP A 299 9.07 -6.18 -8.56
N GLY A 300 8.57 -5.02 -9.02
CA GLY A 300 9.22 -3.72 -8.88
C GLY A 300 8.98 -3.03 -7.53
N THR A 301 9.24 -1.72 -7.50
CA THR A 301 9.32 -0.94 -6.28
C THR A 301 8.28 0.18 -6.22
N LEU A 302 7.50 0.25 -5.13
CA LEU A 302 6.69 1.42 -4.79
C LEU A 302 7.44 2.25 -3.74
N PHE A 303 7.59 3.56 -3.97
CA PHE A 303 8.24 4.50 -3.09
C PHE A 303 7.23 5.56 -2.64
N ILE A 304 7.06 5.74 -1.33
CA ILE A 304 6.17 6.74 -0.74
C ILE A 304 7.01 7.73 0.08
N ASP A 305 6.98 8.99 -0.33
CA ASP A 305 7.64 10.11 0.37
C ASP A 305 6.68 11.28 0.47
N SER A 306 5.54 11.04 1.13
CA SER A 306 4.50 12.04 1.29
C SER A 306 4.35 12.44 2.74
N SER A 307 4.32 13.73 3.03
CA SER A 307 3.98 14.25 4.36
C SER A 307 2.49 14.08 4.72
N ALA A 308 1.66 13.68 3.75
CA ALA A 308 0.24 13.44 3.91
C ALA A 308 -0.08 11.94 3.91
N SER A 309 -1.29 11.59 4.35
CA SER A 309 -1.71 10.18 4.42
C SER A 309 -1.85 9.56 3.02
N THR A 310 -1.29 8.36 2.85
CA THR A 310 -1.39 7.53 1.65
C THR A 310 -2.07 6.21 1.98
N ASN A 311 -3.10 5.84 1.24
CA ASN A 311 -3.74 4.54 1.38
C ASN A 311 -3.20 3.58 0.32
N ILE A 312 -2.80 2.37 0.72
CA ILE A 312 -2.45 1.26 -0.17
C ILE A 312 -3.44 0.13 0.10
N ILE A 313 -4.23 -0.23 -0.90
CA ILE A 313 -5.43 -1.06 -0.76
C ILE A 313 -5.35 -2.25 -1.72
N ASP A 314 -5.71 -3.45 -1.24
CA ASP A 314 -5.82 -4.68 -2.03
C ASP A 314 -4.59 -4.95 -2.92
N SER A 315 -3.39 -4.72 -2.37
CA SER A 315 -2.13 -4.70 -3.14
C SER A 315 -1.20 -5.86 -2.76
N THR A 316 -0.36 -6.29 -3.69
CA THR A 316 0.71 -7.27 -3.47
C THR A 316 2.04 -6.70 -3.96
N LEU A 317 2.83 -6.19 -3.03
CA LEU A 317 4.07 -5.47 -3.29
C LEU A 317 5.28 -6.36 -3.01
N THR A 318 6.22 -6.41 -3.95
CA THR A 318 7.52 -7.03 -3.68
C THR A 318 8.40 -6.09 -2.87
N GLN A 319 8.42 -4.80 -3.20
CA GLN A 319 9.18 -3.78 -2.46
C GLN A 319 8.34 -2.53 -2.20
N LEU A 320 8.27 -2.11 -0.94
CA LEU A 320 7.73 -0.84 -0.50
C LEU A 320 8.81 -0.04 0.24
N PHE A 321 9.18 1.11 -0.30
CA PHE A 321 10.06 2.05 0.37
C PHE A 321 9.26 3.23 0.91
N LEU A 322 9.53 3.56 2.16
CA LEU A 322 8.94 4.70 2.84
C LEU A 322 10.04 5.71 3.12
N ALA A 323 9.76 7.00 2.95
CA ALA A 323 10.67 8.09 3.29
C ALA A 323 9.91 9.26 3.90
N GLY A 324 10.65 10.18 4.53
CA GLY A 324 10.09 11.39 5.15
C GLY A 324 9.13 11.10 6.31
N ASN A 325 8.25 12.07 6.59
CA ASN A 325 7.18 11.95 7.58
C ASN A 325 5.93 11.35 6.94
N SER A 326 5.97 10.07 6.59
CA SER A 326 4.87 9.41 5.88
C SER A 326 3.82 8.81 6.82
N SER A 327 2.54 9.03 6.53
CA SER A 327 1.44 8.25 7.10
C SER A 327 0.92 7.31 6.02
N VAL A 328 1.01 6.01 6.24
CA VAL A 328 0.60 5.00 5.27
C VAL A 328 -0.41 4.06 5.91
N ASN A 329 -1.57 3.93 5.27
CA ASN A 329 -2.59 2.96 5.64
C ASN A 329 -2.50 1.79 4.67
N LEU A 330 -2.18 0.59 5.17
CA LEU A 330 -2.15 -0.64 4.39
C LEU A 330 -3.45 -1.41 4.65
N ILE A 331 -4.25 -1.63 3.62
CA ILE A 331 -5.55 -2.31 3.70
C ILE A 331 -5.49 -3.56 2.83
N ASN A 332 -5.72 -4.76 3.40
CA ASN A 332 -5.68 -6.04 2.67
C ASN A 332 -4.44 -6.19 1.75
N THR A 333 -3.27 -5.78 2.25
CA THR A 333 -2.07 -5.64 1.44
C THR A 333 -0.96 -6.58 1.90
N ALA A 334 -0.32 -7.27 0.95
CA ALA A 334 0.86 -8.08 1.20
C ALA A 334 2.12 -7.33 0.73
N VAL A 335 3.14 -7.26 1.59
CA VAL A 335 4.43 -6.62 1.29
C VAL A 335 5.57 -7.59 1.60
N ASN A 336 6.34 -7.97 0.58
CA ASN A 336 7.47 -8.88 0.79
C ASN A 336 8.65 -8.18 1.49
N ASN A 337 9.06 -7.02 0.99
CA ASN A 337 10.14 -6.24 1.58
C ASN A 337 9.70 -4.80 1.79
N MET A 338 9.62 -4.38 3.05
CA MET A 338 9.37 -2.99 3.43
C MET A 338 10.65 -2.39 3.99
N ALA A 339 11.07 -1.24 3.47
CA ALA A 339 12.25 -0.57 3.98
C ALA A 339 12.05 0.92 4.07
N ASN A 340 12.80 1.54 4.96
CA ASN A 340 12.94 2.97 4.97
C ASN A 340 14.09 3.39 4.05
N SER A 341 13.86 4.38 3.19
CA SER A 341 14.90 4.99 2.38
C SER A 341 15.47 6.22 3.07
N ALA A 342 16.72 6.14 3.52
CA ALA A 342 17.49 7.27 4.03
C ALA A 342 17.89 8.30 2.94
N THR A 343 17.19 8.34 1.80
CA THR A 343 17.52 9.21 0.66
C THR A 343 17.25 10.69 0.94
N ASN A 344 16.48 11.02 1.97
CA ASN A 344 16.52 12.36 2.54
C ASN A 344 17.69 12.43 3.52
N GLN A 345 18.69 13.22 3.13
CA GLN A 345 19.84 13.68 3.89
C GLN A 345 19.42 14.48 5.14
N GLY A 346 18.58 13.89 5.99
CA GLY A 346 18.41 14.34 7.36
C GLY A 346 19.68 13.98 8.10
N THR A 347 20.28 14.96 8.76
CA THR A 347 21.34 14.74 9.73
C THR A 347 20.95 13.60 10.68
N PRO A 348 21.89 12.76 11.15
CA PRO A 348 21.60 11.81 12.22
C PRO A 348 20.99 12.56 13.41
N GLY A 349 19.68 12.46 13.61
CA GLY A 349 18.94 13.26 14.61
C GLY A 349 17.61 13.88 14.13
N ASP A 350 17.27 13.86 12.84
CA ASP A 350 15.92 14.26 12.42
C ASP A 350 14.92 13.13 12.70
N ASP A 351 14.03 13.34 13.66
CA ASP A 351 12.93 12.44 14.02
C ASP A 351 11.89 12.40 12.89
N PHE A 352 12.14 11.62 11.84
CA PHE A 352 11.08 11.31 10.89
C PHE A 352 10.20 10.20 11.47
N THR A 353 8.88 10.41 11.47
CA THR A 353 7.91 9.44 12.01
C THR A 353 7.11 8.86 10.86
N ILE A 354 7.22 7.54 10.67
CA ILE A 354 6.33 6.80 9.78
C ILE A 354 5.16 6.28 10.63
N PHE A 355 3.93 6.61 10.26
CA PHE A 355 2.72 6.06 10.86
C PHE A 355 2.16 4.96 9.96
N LEU A 356 2.22 3.72 10.40
CA LEU A 356 1.55 2.60 9.73
C LEU A 356 0.21 2.33 10.40
N ASN A 357 -0.89 2.50 9.65
CA ASN A 357 -2.20 1.98 10.02
C ASN A 357 -2.47 0.73 9.19
N LEU A 358 -2.78 -0.37 9.85
CA LEU A 358 -2.95 -1.67 9.19
C LEU A 358 -4.43 -2.07 9.34
N GLU A 359 -5.10 -2.32 8.22
CA GLU A 359 -6.50 -2.71 8.13
C GLU A 359 -6.65 -3.99 7.28
N GLY A 360 -7.57 -4.87 7.66
CA GLY A 360 -7.75 -6.17 7.00
C GLY A 360 -6.55 -7.12 7.15
N THR A 361 -6.34 -8.01 6.18
CA THR A 361 -5.22 -8.96 6.23
C THR A 361 -3.96 -8.32 5.68
N VAL A 362 -2.99 -7.99 6.55
CA VAL A 362 -1.68 -7.45 6.14
C VAL A 362 -0.56 -8.43 6.46
N GLN A 363 0.27 -8.73 5.45
CA GLN A 363 1.45 -9.61 5.56
C GLN A 363 2.73 -8.83 5.27
N ILE A 364 3.70 -8.86 6.19
CA ILE A 364 5.00 -8.20 6.03
C ILE A 364 6.10 -9.23 6.28
N ASN A 365 6.85 -9.61 5.24
CA ASN A 365 7.84 -10.70 5.31
C ASN A 365 9.24 -10.25 5.77
N ALA A 366 9.70 -9.07 5.36
CA ALA A 366 10.98 -8.49 5.76
C ALA A 366 10.82 -6.98 5.91
N ALA A 367 11.24 -6.41 7.05
CA ALA A 367 11.07 -5.00 7.34
C ALA A 367 12.31 -4.38 7.98
N ASN A 368 12.99 -3.47 7.29
CA ASN A 368 14.02 -2.62 7.88
C ASN A 368 13.49 -1.20 8.08
N LEU A 369 12.92 -0.95 9.26
CA LEU A 369 12.18 0.26 9.59
C LEU A 369 12.88 1.01 10.74
N ALA A 370 13.98 1.69 10.41
CA ALA A 370 14.59 2.64 11.34
C ALA A 370 13.64 3.85 11.55
N HIS A 371 13.34 4.21 12.80
CA HIS A 371 12.49 5.37 13.21
C HIS A 371 11.01 5.32 12.81
N THR A 372 10.41 4.13 12.63
CA THR A 372 8.96 3.98 12.37
C THR A 372 8.16 3.82 13.67
N THR A 373 7.01 4.49 13.77
CA THR A 373 6.00 4.25 14.82
C THR A 373 4.81 3.51 14.21
N ILE A 374 4.60 2.27 14.60
CA ILE A 374 3.37 1.56 14.25
C ILE A 374 2.33 1.94 15.31
N THR A 375 1.44 2.87 14.97
CA THR A 375 0.61 3.61 15.94
C THR A 375 -0.81 3.05 16.06
N SER A 376 -1.29 2.25 15.10
CA SER A 376 -2.62 1.63 15.19
C SER A 376 -2.74 0.40 14.32
N ILE A 377 -3.28 -0.66 14.88
CA ILE A 377 -3.78 -1.84 14.16
C ILE A 377 -5.25 -1.87 14.55
N ASP A 378 -6.13 -1.34 13.70
CA ASP A 378 -7.56 -1.26 14.03
C ASP A 378 -8.27 -2.50 13.49
N ASP A 379 -9.12 -3.13 14.33
CA ASP A 379 -10.00 -4.31 14.13
C ASP A 379 -9.49 -5.48 13.25
N SER A 380 -8.20 -5.51 12.92
CA SER A 380 -7.62 -6.36 11.88
C SER A 380 -6.34 -7.05 12.34
N SER A 381 -5.92 -8.07 11.60
CA SER A 381 -4.82 -8.95 11.97
C SER A 381 -3.58 -8.69 11.14
N VAL A 382 -2.46 -8.39 11.80
CA VAL A 382 -1.14 -8.27 11.18
C VAL A 382 -0.34 -9.52 11.49
N THR A 383 0.20 -10.18 10.47
CA THR A 383 1.05 -11.37 10.67
C THR A 383 2.48 -11.13 10.17
N PHE A 384 3.44 -11.30 11.08
CA PHE A 384 4.87 -11.35 10.79
C PHE A 384 5.32 -12.82 10.72
N THR A 385 5.82 -13.27 9.57
CA THR A 385 6.18 -14.68 9.30
C THR A 385 7.68 -14.98 9.35
N ASN A 386 8.54 -13.96 9.37
CA ASN A 386 10.01 -14.06 9.54
C ASN A 386 10.55 -12.94 10.45
N PRO A 387 10.28 -12.98 11.76
CA PRO A 387 10.55 -11.87 12.68
C PRO A 387 12.03 -11.45 12.78
N ASP A 388 13.00 -12.34 12.51
CA ASP A 388 14.43 -12.00 12.51
C ASP A 388 14.80 -10.89 11.50
N GLN A 389 13.96 -10.68 10.49
CA GLN A 389 14.13 -9.64 9.48
C GLN A 389 13.27 -8.41 9.74
N VAL A 390 12.55 -8.36 10.87
CA VAL A 390 11.68 -7.24 11.26
C VAL A 390 12.38 -6.43 12.34
N TYR A 391 13.00 -5.34 11.91
CA TYR A 391 13.63 -4.36 12.77
C TYR A 391 12.73 -3.12 12.87
N LEU A 392 11.93 -3.04 13.94
CA LEU A 392 11.22 -1.83 14.34
C LEU A 392 12.15 -0.94 15.20
N ALA A 393 13.36 -0.70 14.69
CA ALA A 393 14.39 0.06 15.39
C ALA A 393 14.07 1.56 15.32
N GLY A 394 13.00 1.99 16.00
CA GLY A 394 12.61 3.38 16.12
C GLY A 394 12.52 3.82 17.58
N GLN A 395 12.62 5.14 17.82
CA GLN A 395 12.46 5.72 19.16
C GLN A 395 11.03 5.61 19.71
N ALA A 396 10.07 5.05 18.95
CA ALA A 396 8.65 5.19 19.24
C ALA A 396 7.92 3.90 19.66
N GLY A 397 8.54 2.72 19.51
CA GLY A 397 7.95 1.43 19.90
C GLY A 397 6.78 0.96 19.02
N LEU A 398 6.10 -0.12 19.43
CA LEU A 398 4.94 -0.72 18.77
C LEU A 398 3.71 -0.58 19.69
N ILE A 399 2.68 0.15 19.25
CA ILE A 399 1.40 0.24 19.97
C ILE A 399 0.41 -0.73 19.33
N ILE A 400 -0.18 -1.61 20.13
CA ILE A 400 -1.13 -2.64 19.69
C ILE A 400 -2.52 -2.32 20.23
N THR A 401 -3.45 -2.08 19.30
CA THR A 401 -4.88 -1.87 19.56
C THR A 401 -5.76 -3.00 19.00
N GLY A 402 -5.26 -3.75 18.01
CA GLY A 402 -5.92 -4.89 17.36
C GLY A 402 -5.08 -6.17 17.48
N THR A 403 -5.09 -7.05 16.48
CA THR A 403 -4.38 -8.34 16.57
C THR A 403 -3.03 -8.33 15.85
N VAL A 404 -1.95 -8.60 16.57
CA VAL A 404 -0.61 -8.88 16.03
C VAL A 404 -0.29 -10.36 16.23
N THR A 405 0.14 -11.03 15.17
CA THR A 405 0.66 -12.39 15.22
C THR A 405 2.11 -12.40 14.75
N VAL A 406 3.00 -12.88 15.60
CA VAL A 406 4.41 -13.15 15.28
C VAL A 406 4.55 -14.66 15.19
N THR A 407 4.89 -15.17 14.01
CA THR A 407 5.01 -16.61 13.74
C THR A 407 6.44 -16.95 13.32
N GLY A 408 7.00 -17.99 13.93
CA GLY A 408 8.26 -18.60 13.53
C GLY A 408 9.40 -18.34 14.53
N PRO A 409 10.48 -19.14 14.45
CA PRO A 409 11.62 -19.01 15.36
C PRO A 409 12.46 -17.80 14.95
N GLY A 410 12.09 -16.62 15.43
CA GLY A 410 12.88 -15.41 15.22
C GLY A 410 12.50 -14.29 16.17
N THR A 411 13.24 -13.18 16.15
CA THR A 411 13.16 -12.11 17.13
C THR A 411 12.60 -10.82 16.54
N LEU A 412 11.38 -10.45 16.93
CA LEU A 412 10.82 -9.13 16.69
C LEU A 412 11.58 -8.08 17.51
N ASN A 413 12.31 -7.19 16.85
CA ASN A 413 13.05 -6.13 17.54
C ASN A 413 12.20 -4.85 17.62
N ALA A 414 11.62 -4.58 18.79
CA ALA A 414 10.71 -3.47 19.06
C ALA A 414 11.39 -2.18 19.54
N GLY A 415 12.73 -2.13 19.56
CA GLY A 415 13.47 -0.94 19.95
C GLY A 415 13.40 -0.59 21.45
N PRO A 416 13.88 0.60 21.86
CA PRO A 416 13.99 0.99 23.26
C PRO A 416 12.64 1.25 23.97
N LEU A 417 11.61 1.68 23.24
CA LEU A 417 10.25 1.84 23.80
C LEU A 417 9.42 0.56 23.77
N GLY A 418 9.84 -0.45 23.00
CA GLY A 418 9.28 -1.79 23.09
C GLY A 418 7.85 -1.91 22.55
N ILE A 419 7.11 -2.90 23.04
CA ILE A 419 5.71 -3.17 22.65
C ILE A 419 4.77 -2.66 23.75
N ASN A 420 3.68 -1.98 23.40
CA ASN A 420 2.64 -1.55 24.33
C ASN A 420 1.23 -1.95 23.84
N LEU A 421 0.54 -2.80 24.61
CA LEU A 421 -0.86 -3.16 24.35
C LEU A 421 -1.77 -2.23 25.16
N GLN A 422 -2.39 -1.24 24.51
CA GLN A 422 -3.16 -0.19 25.20
C GLN A 422 -4.68 -0.39 25.16
N ASP A 423 -5.18 -1.23 24.26
CA ASP A 423 -6.61 -1.46 24.07
C ASP A 423 -7.05 -2.85 24.59
N PRO A 424 -8.26 -2.98 25.19
CA PRO A 424 -8.85 -4.27 25.53
C PRO A 424 -8.97 -5.29 24.38
N GLN A 425 -9.11 -4.83 23.14
CA GLN A 425 -9.12 -5.68 21.94
C GLN A 425 -7.72 -6.00 21.42
N GLY A 426 -6.69 -5.34 21.96
CA GLY A 426 -5.30 -5.56 21.59
C GLY A 426 -4.86 -6.99 21.92
N LYS A 427 -4.44 -7.76 20.91
CA LYS A 427 -3.95 -9.13 21.04
C LYS A 427 -2.56 -9.26 20.43
N LEU A 428 -1.64 -9.89 21.16
CA LEU A 428 -0.32 -10.26 20.65
C LEU A 428 -0.14 -11.78 20.73
N TYR A 429 -0.06 -12.45 19.59
CA TYR A 429 0.27 -13.87 19.50
C TYR A 429 1.76 -14.04 19.21
N LEU A 430 2.49 -14.71 20.11
CA LEU A 430 3.87 -15.17 19.86
C LEU A 430 3.83 -16.69 19.67
N ASN A 431 3.97 -17.12 18.41
CA ASN A 431 3.78 -18.49 17.99
C ASN A 431 5.09 -19.11 17.48
N ASN A 432 5.27 -20.41 17.74
CA ASN A 432 6.36 -21.23 17.23
C ASN A 432 7.76 -20.72 17.64
N GLY A 433 7.89 -20.24 18.88
CA GLY A 433 9.17 -19.80 19.44
C GLY A 433 9.59 -18.39 19.04
N ALA A 434 8.60 -17.53 18.73
CA ALA A 434 8.84 -16.13 18.47
C ALA A 434 9.44 -15.43 19.70
N SER A 435 10.39 -14.55 19.46
CA SER A 435 11.06 -13.75 20.49
C SER A 435 10.79 -12.27 20.27
N VAL A 436 10.84 -11.47 21.33
CA VAL A 436 10.75 -10.01 21.29
C VAL A 436 12.03 -9.43 21.90
N ARG A 437 12.62 -8.41 21.29
CA ARG A 437 13.72 -7.63 21.85
C ARG A 437 13.25 -6.20 22.09
N GLY A 438 13.36 -5.74 23.33
CA GLY A 438 12.75 -4.49 23.81
C GLY A 438 11.80 -4.76 24.99
N PRO A 439 11.41 -3.73 25.75
CA PRO A 439 10.43 -3.88 26.82
C PRO A 439 9.04 -4.26 26.26
N VAL A 440 8.19 -4.87 27.08
CA VAL A 440 6.79 -5.18 26.74
C VAL A 440 5.90 -4.69 27.87
N LEU A 441 5.00 -3.77 27.55
CA LEU A 441 4.02 -3.19 28.46
C LEU A 441 2.61 -3.64 28.05
N ASN A 442 2.01 -4.56 28.78
CA ASN A 442 0.62 -4.93 28.57
C ASN A 442 -0.29 -4.07 29.44
N THR A 443 -0.74 -2.93 28.90
CA THR A 443 -1.60 -2.02 29.63
C THR A 443 -3.01 -2.57 29.73
N ARG A 444 -3.63 -3.05 28.64
CA ARG A 444 -5.04 -3.52 28.66
C ARG A 444 -5.36 -4.72 27.73
N GLY A 445 -4.37 -5.24 27.00
CA GLY A 445 -4.60 -6.28 25.99
C GLY A 445 -4.38 -7.71 26.48
N THR A 446 -4.35 -8.65 25.54
CA THR A 446 -4.06 -10.07 25.78
C THR A 446 -2.82 -10.52 25.01
N ILE A 447 -1.89 -11.19 25.69
CA ILE A 447 -0.71 -11.80 25.06
C ILE A 447 -0.90 -13.31 25.07
N TYR A 448 -0.89 -13.94 23.91
CA TYR A 448 -0.95 -15.38 23.71
C TYR A 448 0.42 -15.94 23.37
N LEU A 449 0.83 -16.99 24.06
CA LEU A 449 2.15 -17.60 23.94
C LEU A 449 2.00 -19.07 23.56
N ASN A 450 2.50 -19.43 22.37
CA ASN A 450 2.56 -20.81 21.88
C ASN A 450 4.00 -21.17 21.49
N GLY A 451 4.57 -22.18 22.15
CA GLY A 451 5.96 -22.61 22.01
C GLY A 451 6.92 -21.90 22.97
N ASN A 452 8.21 -21.91 22.62
CA ASN A 452 9.30 -21.42 23.48
C ASN A 452 9.63 -19.95 23.19
N ASN A 453 8.89 -19.02 23.81
CA ASN A 453 8.99 -17.60 23.52
C ASN A 453 9.97 -16.88 24.47
N VAL A 454 10.67 -15.87 23.96
CA VAL A 454 11.67 -15.10 24.73
C VAL A 454 11.41 -13.60 24.61
N ILE A 455 11.37 -12.88 25.72
CA ILE A 455 11.33 -11.41 25.76
C ILE A 455 12.68 -10.92 26.30
N THR A 456 13.45 -10.21 25.49
CA THR A 456 14.70 -9.58 25.89
C THR A 456 14.48 -8.12 26.22
N GLY A 457 14.01 -7.88 27.45
CA GLY A 457 13.62 -6.59 27.99
C GLY A 457 12.78 -6.76 29.25
N ASN A 458 12.33 -5.66 29.83
CA ASN A 458 11.39 -5.70 30.96
C ASN A 458 9.99 -6.10 30.46
N PHE A 459 9.25 -6.83 31.27
CA PHE A 459 7.87 -7.22 31.02
C PHE A 459 6.96 -6.67 32.12
N ASP A 460 6.08 -5.73 31.78
CA ASP A 460 5.15 -5.10 32.72
C ASP A 460 3.71 -5.40 32.28
N ASN A 461 2.98 -6.15 33.10
CA ASN A 461 1.55 -6.41 32.88
C ASN A 461 0.72 -5.60 33.89
N VAL A 462 -0.05 -4.63 33.39
CA VAL A 462 -0.75 -3.64 34.21
C VAL A 462 -2.22 -4.04 34.44
N TYR A 463 -3.01 -4.07 33.36
CA TYR A 463 -4.43 -4.48 33.36
C TYR A 463 -4.73 -5.54 32.30
N GLY A 464 -3.69 -6.16 31.73
CA GLY A 464 -3.83 -7.12 30.65
C GLY A 464 -3.79 -8.58 31.10
N THR A 465 -4.04 -9.46 30.13
CA THR A 465 -4.00 -10.92 30.31
C THR A 465 -2.80 -11.51 29.57
N VAL A 466 -2.16 -12.51 30.16
CA VAL A 466 -1.13 -13.33 29.50
C VAL A 466 -1.59 -14.77 29.54
N GLU A 467 -1.69 -15.40 28.38
CA GLU A 467 -2.11 -16.79 28.22
C GLU A 467 -0.94 -17.61 27.67
N ILE A 468 -0.56 -18.66 28.42
CA ILE A 468 0.47 -19.62 28.02
C ILE A 468 -0.25 -20.91 27.64
N ASP A 469 -0.27 -21.18 26.34
CA ASP A 469 -1.12 -22.19 25.72
C ASP A 469 -0.38 -23.52 25.51
N TYR A 470 -1.03 -24.64 25.82
CA TYR A 470 -0.56 -26.04 25.70
C TYR A 470 0.64 -26.46 26.57
N ILE A 471 0.75 -27.77 26.82
CA ILE A 471 1.89 -28.41 27.48
C ILE A 471 3.20 -28.07 26.74
N GLY A 472 4.18 -27.51 27.45
CA GLY A 472 5.54 -27.31 26.96
C GLY A 472 5.82 -25.92 26.38
N SER A 473 4.83 -25.04 26.26
CA SER A 473 5.08 -23.62 25.97
C SER A 473 5.79 -22.95 27.14
N THR A 474 6.74 -22.07 26.86
CA THR A 474 7.50 -21.35 27.89
C THR A 474 7.65 -19.89 27.54
N LEU A 475 7.75 -19.04 28.56
CA LEU A 475 8.13 -17.63 28.45
C LEU A 475 9.44 -17.41 29.22
N ALA A 476 10.49 -16.96 28.52
CA ALA A 476 11.70 -16.48 29.16
C ALA A 476 11.76 -14.95 29.07
N VAL A 477 11.83 -14.25 30.21
CA VAL A 477 12.00 -12.79 30.28
C VAL A 477 13.44 -12.48 30.70
N ASN A 478 14.26 -12.06 29.75
CA ASN A 478 15.63 -11.60 29.99
C ASN A 478 15.63 -10.12 30.44
N GLY A 479 14.99 -9.86 31.58
CA GLY A 479 14.79 -8.54 32.18
C GLY A 479 13.99 -8.68 33.48
N ASN A 480 13.41 -7.58 33.96
CA ASN A 480 12.50 -7.61 35.12
C ASN A 480 11.07 -7.95 34.70
N MET A 481 10.28 -8.51 35.62
CA MET A 481 8.86 -8.78 35.40
C MET A 481 8.01 -8.13 36.49
N THR A 482 7.01 -7.33 36.09
CA THR A 482 6.02 -6.73 37.00
C THR A 482 4.63 -7.20 36.64
N LEU A 483 3.89 -7.73 37.62
CA LEU A 483 2.48 -8.10 37.48
C LEU A 483 1.65 -7.25 38.44
N ASN A 484 0.85 -6.30 37.94
CA ASN A 484 0.05 -5.39 38.78
C ASN A 484 -1.25 -6.05 39.29
N PRO A 485 -1.96 -5.43 40.26
CA PRO A 485 -3.14 -6.03 40.89
C PRO A 485 -4.25 -6.47 39.94
N GLU A 486 -4.42 -5.75 38.83
CA GLU A 486 -5.48 -6.00 37.85
C GLU A 486 -5.00 -6.83 36.65
N SER A 487 -3.76 -7.30 36.69
CA SER A 487 -3.20 -8.18 35.66
C SER A 487 -3.55 -9.65 35.91
N SER A 488 -3.66 -10.42 34.83
CA SER A 488 -3.96 -11.85 34.88
C SER A 488 -2.90 -12.68 34.15
N LEU A 489 -2.53 -13.82 34.73
CA LEU A 489 -1.69 -14.85 34.12
C LEU A 489 -2.46 -16.16 34.05
N PHE A 490 -2.61 -16.71 32.86
CA PHE A 490 -3.34 -17.94 32.61
C PHE A 490 -2.40 -19.01 32.03
N PHE A 491 -2.44 -20.18 32.66
CA PHE A 491 -1.72 -21.36 32.19
C PHE A 491 -2.74 -22.40 31.72
N TYR A 492 -2.79 -22.66 30.41
CA TYR A 492 -3.69 -23.65 29.83
C TYR A 492 -2.97 -24.98 29.67
N ASN A 493 -3.24 -25.92 30.57
CA ASN A 493 -2.64 -27.26 30.57
C ASN A 493 -1.11 -27.27 30.52
N ASN A 494 -0.48 -26.18 30.95
CA ASN A 494 0.95 -25.97 30.71
C ASN A 494 1.82 -26.38 31.91
N VAL A 495 1.22 -26.49 33.10
CA VAL A 495 1.93 -26.75 34.35
C VAL A 495 1.85 -28.23 34.71
N THR A 496 3.01 -28.86 34.97
CA THR A 496 3.10 -30.26 35.40
C THR A 496 3.80 -30.39 36.74
N ALA A 497 3.55 -31.48 37.45
CA ALA A 497 4.11 -31.71 38.78
C ALA A 497 5.64 -31.83 38.72
N ALA A 498 6.34 -31.07 39.58
CA ALA A 498 7.80 -31.07 39.69
C ALA A 498 8.57 -30.77 38.38
N SER A 499 7.96 -30.05 37.43
CA SER A 499 8.63 -29.61 36.20
C SER A 499 9.36 -28.28 36.37
N ASN A 500 10.12 -27.88 35.34
CA ASN A 500 10.63 -26.52 35.23
C ASN A 500 9.47 -25.52 35.19
N SER A 501 9.72 -24.30 35.68
CA SER A 501 8.75 -23.21 35.59
C SER A 501 8.50 -22.86 34.12
N PRO A 502 7.25 -22.75 33.67
CA PRO A 502 6.94 -22.29 32.32
C PRO A 502 7.26 -20.81 32.11
N VAL A 503 7.31 -20.00 33.17
CA VAL A 503 7.83 -18.64 33.13
C VAL A 503 9.18 -18.58 33.83
N THR A 504 10.20 -18.08 33.14
CA THR A 504 11.53 -17.84 33.69
C THR A 504 11.91 -16.36 33.53
N VAL A 505 12.54 -15.76 34.54
CA VAL A 505 12.88 -14.33 34.57
C VAL A 505 14.32 -14.18 35.03
N SER A 506 15.15 -13.49 34.25
CA SER A 506 16.57 -13.27 34.63
C SER A 506 16.77 -12.11 35.63
N GLY A 507 15.77 -11.23 35.74
CA GLY A 507 15.73 -10.08 36.63
C GLY A 507 14.85 -10.30 37.85
N PHE A 508 14.48 -9.20 38.50
CA PHE A 508 13.56 -9.20 39.63
C PHE A 508 12.12 -9.46 39.18
N VAL A 509 11.34 -10.07 40.06
CA VAL A 509 9.90 -10.25 39.86
C VAL A 509 9.12 -9.51 40.94
N GLN A 510 8.17 -8.67 40.52
CA GLN A 510 7.26 -7.97 41.41
C GLN A 510 5.82 -8.44 41.17
N LEU A 511 5.24 -9.07 42.19
CA LEU A 511 3.87 -9.57 42.20
C LEU A 511 2.98 -8.60 42.99
N GLY A 512 2.22 -7.77 42.29
CA GLY A 512 1.37 -6.72 42.84
C GLY A 512 -0.03 -7.18 43.22
N ASN A 513 -0.23 -8.40 43.74
CA ASN A 513 -1.56 -9.01 43.96
C ASN A 513 -2.33 -9.34 42.67
N SER A 514 -1.61 -9.69 41.60
CA SER A 514 -2.22 -10.13 40.34
C SER A 514 -3.04 -11.42 40.49
N THR A 515 -3.85 -11.72 39.48
CA THR A 515 -4.62 -12.98 39.40
C THR A 515 -3.85 -14.02 38.62
N VAL A 516 -3.80 -15.25 39.13
CA VAL A 516 -3.30 -16.41 38.38
C VAL A 516 -4.40 -17.45 38.25
N LEU A 517 -4.54 -18.00 37.05
CA LEU A 517 -5.44 -19.08 36.74
C LEU A 517 -4.65 -20.23 36.12
N VAL A 518 -4.84 -21.45 36.61
CA VAL A 518 -4.16 -22.65 36.13
C VAL A 518 -5.20 -23.69 35.76
N GLU A 519 -5.20 -24.15 34.52
CA GLU A 519 -6.05 -25.24 34.05
C GLU A 519 -5.25 -26.54 33.90
N PHE A 520 -5.84 -27.64 34.37
CA PHE A 520 -5.33 -28.99 34.31
C PHE A 520 -6.25 -29.89 33.46
N ASP A 521 -5.67 -30.55 32.46
CA ASP A 521 -6.33 -31.54 31.59
C ASP A 521 -6.58 -32.86 32.33
N GLU A 522 -5.78 -33.17 33.34
CA GLU A 522 -5.92 -34.40 34.11
C GLU A 522 -6.81 -34.21 35.35
N THR A 523 -7.71 -35.16 35.60
CA THR A 523 -8.58 -35.17 36.79
C THR A 523 -7.84 -35.44 38.11
N ALA A 524 -6.56 -35.85 38.07
CA ALA A 524 -5.83 -36.33 39.23
C ALA A 524 -4.64 -35.41 39.59
N ILE A 525 -4.94 -34.36 40.34
CA ILE A 525 -3.94 -33.48 40.94
C ILE A 525 -3.08 -34.27 41.94
N GLN A 526 -1.77 -34.08 41.90
CA GLN A 526 -0.84 -34.66 42.87
C GLN A 526 -0.76 -33.76 44.10
N PHE A 527 -1.31 -34.23 45.20
CA PHE A 527 -1.21 -33.52 46.48
C PHE A 527 0.21 -33.55 47.05
N ASN A 528 0.53 -32.52 47.82
CA ASN A 528 1.83 -32.30 48.48
C ASN A 528 2.99 -32.28 47.47
N THR A 529 2.71 -31.79 46.25
CA THR A 529 3.69 -31.64 45.18
C THR A 529 3.65 -30.20 44.68
N ASN A 530 4.83 -29.65 44.37
CA ASN A 530 4.97 -28.30 43.85
C ASN A 530 4.76 -28.29 42.33
N TYR A 531 3.92 -27.36 41.88
CA TYR A 531 3.68 -27.01 40.49
C TYR A 531 4.32 -25.65 40.24
N ASN A 532 5.53 -25.66 39.67
CA ASN A 532 6.30 -24.44 39.48
C ASN A 532 5.64 -23.56 38.42
N LEU A 533 5.32 -22.31 38.76
CA LEU A 533 4.66 -21.35 37.87
C LEU A 533 5.67 -20.37 37.27
N LEU A 534 6.51 -19.81 38.14
CA LEU A 534 7.48 -18.79 37.78
C LEU A 534 8.81 -19.06 38.49
N GLN A 535 9.91 -18.80 37.81
CA GLN A 535 11.25 -18.81 38.39
C GLN A 535 11.99 -17.50 38.08
N SER A 536 12.67 -16.93 39.06
CA SER A 536 13.52 -15.75 38.88
C SER A 536 14.95 -16.04 39.33
N THR A 537 15.95 -15.68 38.54
CA THR A 537 17.37 -15.80 38.95
C THR A 537 17.80 -14.73 39.96
N GLN A 538 16.91 -13.83 40.36
CA GLN A 538 17.14 -12.84 41.41
C GLN A 538 16.08 -13.03 42.51
N SER A 539 15.51 -11.96 43.06
CA SER A 539 14.45 -12.04 44.05
C SER A 539 13.06 -11.85 43.43
N THR A 540 12.10 -12.57 44.01
CA THR A 540 10.66 -12.34 43.83
C THR A 540 10.13 -11.58 45.04
N SER A 541 9.33 -10.55 44.82
CA SER A 541 8.68 -9.74 45.85
C SER A 541 7.17 -9.68 45.63
N GLY A 542 6.41 -9.56 46.73
CA GLY A 542 4.94 -9.54 46.68
C GLY A 542 4.30 -10.93 46.61
N GLN A 543 3.03 -10.99 46.24
CA GLN A 543 2.23 -12.23 46.16
C GLN A 543 1.15 -12.11 45.08
N PHE A 544 0.60 -13.24 44.65
CA PHE A 544 -0.66 -13.24 43.88
C PHE A 544 -1.83 -12.95 44.82
N GLY A 545 -2.79 -12.16 44.34
CA GLY A 545 -4.00 -11.82 45.09
C GLY A 545 -5.05 -12.91 45.01
N THR A 546 -5.21 -13.50 43.83
CA THR A 546 -6.18 -14.57 43.56
C THR A 546 -5.51 -15.71 42.79
N VAL A 547 -5.81 -16.94 43.19
CA VAL A 547 -5.25 -18.17 42.61
C VAL A 547 -6.42 -19.11 42.36
N ASN A 548 -6.74 -19.33 41.09
CA ASN A 548 -7.82 -20.22 40.69
C ASN A 548 -7.24 -21.42 39.95
N SER A 549 -7.66 -22.62 40.34
CA SER A 549 -7.29 -23.86 39.66
C SER A 549 -8.53 -24.45 39.00
N LEU A 550 -8.45 -24.81 37.73
CA LEU A 550 -9.51 -25.50 36.98
C LEU A 550 -9.06 -26.93 36.65
N GLY A 551 -9.95 -27.89 36.80
CA GLY A 551 -9.77 -29.25 36.28
C GLY A 551 -10.89 -29.56 35.29
N ASN A 552 -10.54 -29.83 34.02
CA ASN A 552 -11.51 -30.00 32.92
C ASN A 552 -12.55 -28.86 32.86
N GLY A 553 -12.09 -27.60 32.84
CA GLY A 553 -12.95 -26.41 32.81
C GLY A 553 -13.81 -26.16 34.06
N LYS A 554 -13.64 -26.92 35.15
CA LYS A 554 -14.38 -26.72 36.42
C LYS A 554 -13.46 -26.25 37.52
N LEU A 555 -13.91 -25.25 38.28
CA LEU A 555 -13.19 -24.75 39.45
C LEU A 555 -12.97 -25.87 40.47
N LEU A 556 -11.71 -26.11 40.79
CA LEU A 556 -11.29 -27.04 41.82
C LEU A 556 -11.56 -26.36 43.16
N THR A 557 -12.43 -26.96 43.97
CA THR A 557 -12.76 -26.48 45.32
C THR A 557 -11.71 -26.85 46.37
N ASP A 558 -10.55 -27.33 45.93
CA ASP A 558 -9.51 -27.85 46.80
C ASP A 558 -8.63 -26.75 47.40
N GLN A 559 -8.07 -27.05 48.56
CA GLN A 559 -7.22 -26.13 49.29
C GLN A 559 -5.82 -26.07 48.61
N SER A 560 -5.67 -25.17 47.64
CA SER A 560 -4.37 -24.83 47.04
C SER A 560 -3.76 -23.61 47.74
N ARG A 561 -2.44 -23.60 47.92
CA ARG A 561 -1.69 -22.41 48.35
C ARG A 561 -0.58 -22.11 47.35
N ILE A 562 -0.20 -20.84 47.25
CA ILE A 562 1.05 -20.47 46.59
C ILE A 562 2.16 -20.48 47.62
N ASN A 563 3.24 -21.16 47.26
CA ASN A 563 4.47 -21.16 48.01
C ASN A 563 5.56 -20.46 47.19
N VAL A 564 6.22 -19.48 47.80
CA VAL A 564 7.41 -18.84 47.21
C VAL A 564 8.60 -19.42 47.95
N ASP A 565 9.21 -20.44 47.35
CA ASP A 565 10.37 -21.10 47.91
C ASP A 565 11.64 -20.39 47.45
N LEU A 566 12.43 -19.92 48.42
CA LEU A 566 13.85 -19.67 48.22
C LEU A 566 14.52 -21.04 48.17
N ASN A 567 15.05 -21.46 47.01
CA ASN A 567 15.83 -22.70 46.99
C ASN A 567 17.14 -22.46 47.75
N PRO A 568 17.37 -23.08 48.92
CA PRO A 568 18.56 -22.80 49.73
C PRO A 568 19.86 -23.33 49.10
N GLN A 569 19.78 -24.10 48.00
CA GLN A 569 20.94 -24.60 47.25
C GLN A 569 21.12 -23.96 45.87
N GLN A 570 20.22 -23.06 45.43
CA GLN A 570 20.31 -22.42 44.12
C GLN A 570 20.03 -20.91 44.23
N THR A 571 20.72 -20.09 43.43
CA THR A 571 20.68 -18.61 43.50
C THR A 571 19.39 -18.00 42.92
N PHE A 572 18.25 -18.70 42.98
CA PHE A 572 17.01 -18.30 42.32
C PHE A 572 15.78 -18.53 43.21
N THR A 573 14.73 -17.72 43.00
CA THR A 573 13.42 -17.85 43.65
C THR A 573 12.45 -18.61 42.73
N VAL A 574 11.64 -19.50 43.29
CA VAL A 574 10.59 -20.21 42.57
C VAL A 574 9.24 -19.94 43.23
N THR A 575 8.28 -19.49 42.43
CA THR A 575 6.88 -19.39 42.84
C THR A 575 6.15 -20.62 42.33
N SER A 576 5.61 -21.40 43.27
CA SER A 576 4.95 -22.67 43.00
C SER A 576 3.54 -22.71 43.58
N LEU A 577 2.67 -23.48 42.94
CA LEU A 577 1.36 -23.85 43.43
C LEU A 577 1.46 -25.21 44.12
N GLU A 578 0.94 -25.32 45.34
CA GLU A 578 0.92 -26.57 46.10
C GLU A 578 -0.52 -26.90 46.51
N PHE A 579 -0.96 -28.11 46.18
CA PHE A 579 -2.23 -28.65 46.64
C PHE A 579 -1.99 -29.44 47.93
N TYR A 580 -2.66 -29.07 49.02
CA TYR A 580 -2.49 -29.77 50.28
C TYR A 580 -3.74 -30.58 50.65
N THR A 581 -3.51 -31.78 51.17
CA THR A 581 -4.57 -32.53 51.83
C THR A 581 -4.81 -31.92 53.21
N THR A 582 -6.03 -31.52 53.52
CA THR A 582 -6.39 -31.20 54.91
C THR A 582 -6.10 -32.44 55.76
N PRO A 583 -5.37 -32.35 56.89
CA PRO A 583 -5.18 -33.50 57.75
C PRO A 583 -6.57 -34.03 58.12
N LEU A 584 -6.82 -35.31 57.84
CA LEU A 584 -8.04 -36.01 58.26
C LEU A 584 -8.29 -35.64 59.71
N LYS A 585 -9.33 -34.82 59.97
CA LYS A 585 -9.81 -34.57 61.33
C LYS A 585 -9.93 -35.96 61.95
N PRO A 586 -9.20 -36.30 63.02
CA PRO A 586 -9.31 -37.61 63.61
C PRO A 586 -10.80 -37.79 63.89
N HIS A 587 -11.42 -38.77 63.23
CA HIS A 587 -12.82 -39.07 63.42
C HIS A 587 -12.98 -39.39 64.90
N LYS A 588 -13.38 -38.39 65.70
CA LYS A 588 -13.92 -38.64 67.02
C LYS A 588 -15.16 -39.47 66.74
N MET A 589 -15.08 -40.79 66.96
CA MET A 589 -16.27 -41.62 66.97
C MET A 589 -17.25 -40.93 67.90
N ALA A 590 -18.45 -40.59 67.39
CA ALA A 590 -19.49 -40.00 68.21
C ALA A 590 -19.62 -40.85 69.48
N GLY A 591 -19.60 -40.24 70.68
CA GLY A 591 -19.54 -40.97 71.95
C GLY A 591 -20.61 -42.06 72.08
N TRP A 592 -21.74 -41.88 71.41
CA TRP A 592 -22.80 -42.87 71.21
C TRP A 592 -22.35 -44.19 70.54
N LYS A 593 -21.47 -44.16 69.54
CA LYS A 593 -20.95 -45.38 68.88
C LYS A 593 -20.04 -46.17 69.81
N VAL A 594 -19.19 -45.48 70.58
CA VAL A 594 -18.35 -46.12 71.62
C VAL A 594 -19.23 -46.67 72.74
N PHE A 595 -20.26 -45.93 73.15
CA PHE A 595 -21.26 -46.39 74.11
C PHE A 595 -21.98 -47.66 73.64
N LEU A 596 -22.42 -47.73 72.37
CA LEU A 596 -23.04 -48.94 71.82
C LEU A 596 -22.10 -50.15 71.84
N ILE A 597 -20.83 -49.96 71.50
CA ILE A 597 -19.84 -51.04 71.52
C ILE A 597 -19.67 -51.55 72.97
N VAL A 598 -19.46 -50.65 73.93
CA VAL A 598 -19.32 -51.01 75.35
C VAL A 598 -20.61 -51.67 75.88
N PHE A 599 -21.78 -51.13 75.54
CA PHE A 599 -23.08 -51.65 75.94
C PHE A 599 -23.34 -53.05 75.36
N SER A 600 -22.96 -53.31 74.10
CA SER A 600 -23.07 -54.63 73.48
C SER A 600 -22.18 -55.67 74.17
N ILE A 601 -20.96 -55.31 74.54
CA ILE A 601 -20.04 -56.18 75.29
C ILE A 601 -20.62 -56.50 76.67
N LEU A 602 -21.17 -55.49 77.36
CA LEU A 602 -21.79 -55.69 78.67
C LEU A 602 -23.06 -56.55 78.61
N ILE A 603 -23.88 -56.43 77.56
CA ILE A 603 -25.04 -57.31 77.35
C ILE A 603 -24.59 -58.75 77.12
N VAL A 604 -23.57 -58.99 76.29
CA VAL A 604 -23.06 -60.34 76.01
C VAL A 604 -22.47 -60.97 77.28
N LEU A 605 -21.68 -60.22 78.05
CA LEU A 605 -21.13 -60.69 79.32
C LEU A 605 -22.22 -60.92 80.37
N GLY A 606 -23.22 -60.03 80.45
CA GLY A 606 -24.35 -60.16 81.36
C GLY A 606 -25.25 -61.35 81.02
N ALA A 607 -25.57 -61.55 79.74
CA ALA A 607 -26.33 -62.70 79.26
C ALA A 607 -25.56 -64.01 79.46
N GLY A 608 -24.25 -64.02 79.19
CA GLY A 608 -23.37 -65.16 79.47
C GLY A 608 -23.31 -65.50 80.96
N GLY A 609 -23.15 -64.49 81.82
CA GLY A 609 -23.16 -64.65 83.28
C GLY A 609 -24.51 -65.14 83.82
N PHE A 610 -25.62 -64.61 83.31
CA PHE A 610 -26.97 -65.05 83.67
C PHE A 610 -27.25 -66.48 83.19
N GLY A 611 -26.83 -66.82 81.97
CA GLY A 611 -26.90 -68.17 81.43
C GLY A 611 -26.11 -69.17 82.27
N PHE A 612 -24.90 -68.81 82.68
CA PHE A 612 -24.07 -69.63 83.57
C PHE A 612 -24.68 -69.79 84.97
N TYR A 613 -25.25 -68.72 85.54
CA TYR A 613 -25.94 -68.77 86.83
C TYR A 613 -27.17 -69.70 86.78
N LYS A 614 -27.99 -69.59 85.73
CA LYS A 614 -29.15 -70.49 85.48
C LYS A 614 -28.72 -71.94 85.25
N TRP A 615 -27.64 -72.17 84.50
CA TRP A 615 -27.08 -73.51 84.29
C TRP A 615 -26.62 -74.15 85.61
N LYS A 616 -25.92 -73.38 86.46
CA LYS A 616 -25.43 -73.85 87.77
C LYS A 616 -26.58 -74.16 88.75
N THR A 617 -27.62 -73.33 88.78
CA THR A 617 -28.77 -73.52 89.67
C THR A 617 -29.70 -74.67 89.23
N ASN A 618 -29.73 -75.00 87.94
CA ASN A 618 -30.52 -76.11 87.40
C ASN A 618 -29.72 -77.40 87.18
N GLN A 619 -28.59 -77.60 87.87
CA GLN A 619 -27.75 -78.81 87.78
C GLN A 619 -27.43 -79.25 86.34
N GLY A 620 -27.17 -78.29 85.44
CA GLY A 620 -26.74 -78.58 84.08
C GLY A 620 -27.83 -78.65 83.01
N TYR A 621 -29.11 -78.43 83.34
CA TYR A 621 -30.19 -78.36 82.35
C TYR A 621 -30.73 -76.93 82.16
N ILE A 622 -30.58 -76.39 80.94
CA ILE A 622 -31.28 -75.17 80.51
C ILE A 622 -32.57 -75.61 79.82
N ARG A 623 -33.74 -75.36 80.43
CA ARG A 623 -35.04 -75.56 79.75
C ARG A 623 -35.18 -74.49 78.66
N ILE A 624 -35.15 -74.93 77.40
CA ILE A 624 -35.56 -74.11 76.26
C ILE A 624 -37.07 -74.28 76.15
N ASN A 625 -37.81 -73.20 76.40
CA ASN A 625 -39.23 -73.09 76.07
C ASN A 625 -39.36 -72.26 74.79
#